data_AF-A0A1T3VS93-F1
#
_entry.id   AF-A0A1T3VS93-F1
#
_cell.length_a   1.000
_cell.length_b   1.000
_cell.length_c   1.000
_cell.angle_alpha   90.00
_cell.angle_beta   90.00
_cell.angle_gamma   90.00
#
_symmetry.space_group_name_H-M   'P 1'
#
loop_
_entity.id
_entity.type
_entity.pdbx_description
1 polymer ?
#
loop_
_entity_poly.entity_id
_entity_poly.type
_entity_poly.pdbx_seq_one_letter_code
_entity_poly.pdbx_strand_id
1 'polypeptide(L)'
;MTGNLCLTQDPASDALLESNPFALLVGMLLDQQIPMETAFAGPKKIADRIGAVDARQIADYNPDEFIALCSETPAIHRFPGSMSKRVQALAQAIVDEYDGDVTALWTAGDPDGAEVLRRLKRLPGFGDQKARIFLA
;
A
#
# COMPACT_ATOMS: atom_id res chain seq x y z
N MET A 1 22.71 11.08 -1.57
CA MET A 1 22.29 10.70 -0.21
C MET A 1 21.05 9.84 -0.36
N THR A 2 21.20 8.53 -0.62
CA THR A 2 20.10 7.58 -0.49
C THR A 2 19.91 7.38 1.01
N GLY A 3 18.93 8.08 1.58
CA GLY A 3 18.55 7.86 2.97
C GLY A 3 17.78 6.55 3.04
N ASN A 4 18.29 5.57 3.80
CA ASN A 4 17.51 4.37 4.09
C ASN A 4 16.19 4.78 4.72
N LEU A 5 15.10 4.22 4.21
CA LEU A 5 13.79 4.38 4.82
C LEU A 5 13.80 3.72 6.21
N CYS A 6 13.23 4.39 7.22
CA CYS A 6 13.17 3.88 8.59
C CYS A 6 11.83 4.28 9.21
N LEU A 7 10.76 3.61 8.78
CA LEU A 7 9.39 3.87 9.21
C LEU A 7 8.89 2.85 10.24
N THR A 8 9.39 1.61 10.21
CA THR A 8 8.85 0.52 11.03
C THR A 8 9.73 0.15 12.22
N GLN A 9 10.96 0.65 12.28
CA GLN A 9 12.00 0.19 13.22
C GLN A 9 12.34 -1.31 13.05
N ASP A 10 12.03 -1.88 11.89
CA ASP A 10 12.30 -3.27 11.53
C ASP A 10 13.00 -3.30 10.16
N PRO A 11 14.28 -3.67 10.09
CA PRO A 11 15.06 -3.56 8.85
C PRO A 11 14.48 -4.32 7.65
N ALA A 12 13.80 -5.45 7.89
CA ALA A 12 13.22 -6.25 6.81
C ALA A 12 11.95 -5.60 6.23
N SER A 13 11.11 -5.03 7.09
CA SER A 13 9.93 -4.27 6.66
C SER A 13 10.34 -2.97 5.97
N ASP A 14 11.31 -2.24 6.52
CA ASP A 14 11.83 -1.01 5.92
C ASP A 14 12.46 -1.26 4.53
N ALA A 15 13.23 -2.34 4.36
CA ALA A 15 13.79 -2.72 3.06
C ALA A 15 12.71 -3.11 2.03
N LEU A 16 11.61 -3.76 2.47
CA LEU A 16 10.48 -4.05 1.60
C LEU A 16 9.81 -2.76 1.14
N LEU A 17 9.58 -1.81 2.04
CA LEU A 17 8.98 -0.52 1.71
C LEU A 17 9.87 0.27 0.73
N GLU A 18 11.18 0.28 0.94
CA GLU A 18 12.12 0.98 0.05
C GLU A 18 12.16 0.40 -1.37
N SER A 19 12.03 -0.92 -1.51
CA SER A 19 12.13 -1.62 -2.80
C SER A 19 10.79 -1.82 -3.53
N ASN A 20 9.65 -1.61 -2.85
CA ASN A 20 8.32 -1.88 -3.39
C ASN A 20 7.37 -0.68 -3.20
N PRO A 21 7.16 0.13 -4.27
CA PRO A 21 6.23 1.27 -4.23
C PRO A 21 4.79 0.91 -3.86
N PHE A 22 4.33 -0.29 -4.20
CA PHE A 22 3.00 -0.75 -3.81
C PHE A 22 2.92 -1.01 -2.30
N ALA A 23 3.96 -1.58 -1.70
CA ALA A 23 4.05 -1.77 -0.25
C ALA A 23 3.97 -0.43 0.50
N LEU A 24 4.61 0.63 -0.02
CA LEU A 24 4.50 1.99 0.53
C LEU A 24 3.06 2.52 0.50
N LEU A 25 2.36 2.38 -0.64
CA LEU A 25 0.96 2.80 -0.74
C LEU A 25 0.06 2.03 0.23
N VAL A 26 0.28 0.72 0.38
CA VAL A 26 -0.45 -0.12 1.34
C VAL A 26 -0.16 0.32 2.78
N GLY A 27 1.09 0.57 3.14
CA GLY A 27 1.46 1.08 4.48
C GLY A 27 0.76 2.40 4.80
N MET A 28 0.79 3.34 3.85
CA MET A 28 0.07 4.61 3.97
C MET A 28 -1.44 4.43 4.06
N LEU A 29 -2.05 3.52 3.29
CA LEU A 29 -3.48 3.22 3.39
C LEU A 29 -3.86 2.74 4.80
N LEU A 30 -3.03 1.87 5.38
CA LEU A 30 -3.21 1.32 6.73
C LEU A 30 -2.93 2.33 7.85
N ASP A 31 -2.23 3.43 7.57
CA ASP A 31 -1.93 4.48 8.55
C ASP A 31 -3.18 5.29 8.88
N GLN A 32 -4.07 4.69 9.67
CA GLN A 32 -5.32 5.26 10.13
C GLN A 32 -5.65 4.74 11.52
N GLN A 33 -5.58 5.64 12.50
CA GLN A 33 -5.94 5.35 13.88
C GLN A 33 -5.09 4.23 14.54
N ILE A 34 -3.89 3.99 14.04
CA ILE A 34 -2.86 3.15 14.65
C ILE A 34 -1.51 3.88 14.56
N PRO A 35 -0.48 3.48 15.32
CA PRO A 35 0.86 4.05 15.15
C PRO A 35 1.38 3.81 13.73
N MET A 36 2.07 4.81 13.17
CA MET A 36 2.67 4.75 11.83
C MET A 36 3.54 3.51 11.65
N GLU A 37 4.42 3.22 12.62
CA GLU A 37 5.29 2.04 12.61
C GLU A 37 4.50 0.73 12.45
N THR A 38 3.34 0.63 13.11
CA THR A 38 2.46 -0.54 13.01
C THR A 38 1.79 -0.63 11.65
N ALA A 39 1.36 0.50 11.09
CA ALA A 39 0.73 0.56 9.78
C ALA A 39 1.70 0.16 8.66
N PHE A 40 2.90 0.74 8.68
CA PHE A 40 3.93 0.50 7.68
C PHE A 40 4.60 -0.88 7.81
N ALA A 41 4.47 -1.57 8.95
CA ALA A 41 4.81 -2.99 9.07
C ALA A 41 3.74 -3.93 8.46
N GLY A 42 2.53 -3.43 8.19
CA GLY A 42 1.40 -4.20 7.63
C GLY A 42 1.70 -4.90 6.29
N PRO A 43 2.31 -4.23 5.29
CA PRO A 43 2.70 -4.86 4.03
C PRO A 43 3.57 -6.10 4.22
N LYS A 44 4.58 -6.05 5.10
CA LYS A 44 5.46 -7.22 5.34
C LYS A 44 4.68 -8.44 5.82
N LYS A 45 3.67 -8.25 6.68
CA LYS A 45 2.78 -9.34 7.12
C LYS A 45 1.97 -9.93 5.97
N ILE A 46 1.54 -9.12 5.00
CA ILE A 46 0.86 -9.62 3.80
C ILE A 46 1.85 -10.45 2.98
N ALA A 47 3.05 -9.93 2.71
CA ALA A 47 4.09 -10.65 1.98
C ALA A 47 4.45 -11.99 2.64
N ASP A 48 4.57 -12.03 3.97
CA ASP A 48 4.89 -13.27 4.69
C ASP A 48 3.79 -14.33 4.59
N ARG A 49 2.53 -13.92 4.36
CA ARG A 49 1.36 -14.81 4.28
C ARG A 49 1.10 -15.32 2.87
N ILE A 50 1.26 -14.48 1.86
CA ILE A 50 0.92 -14.81 0.47
C ILE A 50 2.12 -14.83 -0.47
N GLY A 51 3.33 -14.60 0.04
CA GLY A 51 4.60 -14.63 -0.69
C GLY A 51 5.08 -13.27 -1.18
N ALA A 52 4.18 -12.31 -1.46
CA ALA A 52 4.53 -10.97 -1.91
C ALA A 52 3.45 -9.93 -1.54
N VAL A 53 3.82 -8.65 -1.60
CA VAL A 53 2.85 -7.54 -1.69
C VAL A 53 2.86 -7.04 -3.13
N ASP A 54 2.04 -7.67 -3.95
CA ASP A 54 1.90 -7.39 -5.39
C ASP A 54 0.46 -7.00 -5.71
N ALA A 55 0.29 -6.00 -6.58
CA ALA A 55 -1.03 -5.46 -6.88
C ALA A 55 -1.93 -6.48 -7.61
N ARG A 56 -1.38 -7.24 -8.57
CA ARG A 56 -2.16 -8.24 -9.31
C ARG A 56 -2.53 -9.40 -8.42
N GLN A 57 -1.55 -9.93 -7.68
CA GLN A 57 -1.80 -11.05 -6.76
C GLN A 57 -2.87 -10.71 -5.72
N ILE A 58 -2.81 -9.51 -5.12
CA ILE A 58 -3.79 -9.10 -4.11
C ILE A 58 -5.16 -8.84 -4.73
N ALA A 59 -5.23 -8.20 -5.91
CA ALA A 59 -6.48 -7.95 -6.62
C ALA A 59 -7.20 -9.25 -7.00
N ASP A 60 -6.46 -10.26 -7.48
CA ASP A 60 -7.01 -11.55 -7.91
C ASP A 60 -7.31 -12.52 -6.74
N TYR A 61 -6.89 -12.18 -5.53
CA TYR A 61 -7.08 -13.05 -4.36
C TYR A 61 -8.55 -13.20 -4.00
N ASN A 62 -8.97 -14.41 -3.56
CA ASN A 62 -10.31 -14.59 -3.01
C ASN A 62 -10.53 -13.62 -1.82
N PRO A 63 -11.57 -12.78 -1.83
CA PRO A 63 -11.74 -11.75 -0.80
C PRO A 63 -11.85 -12.29 0.64
N ASP A 64 -12.57 -13.40 0.84
CA ASP A 64 -12.78 -13.97 2.17
C ASP A 64 -11.50 -14.64 2.70
N GLU A 65 -10.76 -15.32 1.83
CA GLU A 65 -9.44 -15.89 2.16
C GLU A 65 -8.43 -14.79 2.47
N PHE A 66 -8.40 -13.71 1.69
CA PHE A 66 -7.50 -12.59 1.92
C PHE A 66 -7.81 -11.87 3.25
N ILE A 67 -9.10 -11.70 3.58
CA ILE A 67 -9.52 -11.17 4.88
C ILE A 67 -9.05 -12.10 6.01
N ALA A 68 -9.22 -13.41 5.88
CA ALA A 68 -8.80 -14.38 6.89
C ALA A 68 -7.29 -14.28 7.14
N LEU A 69 -6.49 -14.30 6.07
CA LEU A 69 -5.03 -14.13 6.15
C LEU A 69 -4.66 -12.80 6.78
N CYS A 70 -5.26 -11.68 6.38
CA CYS A 70 -5.00 -10.35 6.97
C CYS A 70 -5.36 -10.28 8.46
N SER A 71 -6.29 -11.12 8.92
CA SER A 71 -6.80 -11.16 10.29
C SER A 71 -6.00 -12.08 11.22
N GLU A 72 -5.11 -12.93 10.70
CA GLU A 72 -4.26 -13.78 11.51
C GLU A 72 -3.43 -12.96 12.51
N THR A 73 -3.32 -13.42 13.75
CA THR A 73 -2.58 -12.72 14.79
C THR A 73 -1.06 -12.89 14.60
N PRO A 74 -0.26 -11.80 14.66
CA PRO A 74 -0.68 -10.40 14.79
C PRO A 74 -1.28 -9.86 13.48
N ALA A 75 -2.50 -9.32 13.55
CA ALA A 75 -3.22 -8.82 12.38
C ALA A 75 -2.50 -7.64 11.71
N ILE A 76 -2.83 -7.36 10.44
CA ILE A 76 -2.26 -6.21 9.71
C ILE A 76 -2.76 -4.87 10.24
N HIS A 77 -3.91 -4.87 10.92
CA HIS A 77 -4.57 -3.69 11.47
C HIS A 77 -5.50 -4.09 12.62
N ARG A 78 -5.88 -3.14 13.49
CA ARG A 78 -6.93 -3.33 14.51
C ARG A 78 -8.35 -3.51 13.94
N PHE A 79 -8.52 -3.35 12.62
CA PHE A 79 -9.77 -3.52 11.88
C PHE A 79 -9.51 -4.37 10.63
N PRO A 80 -9.07 -5.63 10.79
CA PRO A 80 -8.45 -6.36 9.68
C PRO A 80 -9.42 -6.64 8.54
N GLY A 81 -10.70 -6.91 8.82
CA GLY A 81 -11.70 -7.15 7.78
C GLY A 81 -12.03 -5.93 6.91
N SER A 82 -12.09 -4.72 7.49
CA SER A 82 -12.37 -3.52 6.69
C SER A 82 -11.13 -3.00 5.97
N MET A 83 -9.94 -3.16 6.58
CA MET A 83 -8.70 -2.70 5.99
C MET A 83 -8.19 -3.62 4.88
N SER A 84 -8.33 -4.94 5.00
CA SER A 84 -8.01 -5.88 3.90
C SER A 84 -8.85 -5.61 2.65
N LYS A 85 -10.16 -5.36 2.78
CA LYS A 85 -11.02 -4.95 1.66
C LYS A 85 -10.53 -3.66 0.98
N ARG A 86 -10.04 -2.69 1.77
CA ARG A 86 -9.48 -1.44 1.22
C ARG A 86 -8.15 -1.69 0.50
N VAL A 87 -7.31 -2.57 1.03
CA VAL A 87 -6.05 -2.98 0.39
C VAL A 87 -6.34 -3.66 -0.94
N GLN A 88 -7.32 -4.56 -0.99
CA GLN A 88 -7.77 -5.18 -2.24
C GLN A 88 -8.32 -4.16 -3.24
N ALA A 89 -9.15 -3.21 -2.79
CA ALA A 89 -9.67 -2.16 -3.66
C ALA A 89 -8.55 -1.26 -4.22
N LEU A 90 -7.55 -0.94 -3.40
CA LEU A 90 -6.36 -0.21 -3.84
C LEU A 90 -5.58 -1.02 -4.90
N ALA A 91 -5.37 -2.32 -4.66
CA ALA A 91 -4.71 -3.22 -5.59
C ALA A 91 -5.45 -3.25 -6.95
N GLN A 92 -6.76 -3.43 -6.93
CA GLN A 92 -7.61 -3.43 -8.12
C GLN A 92 -7.50 -2.10 -8.89
N ALA A 93 -7.53 -0.96 -8.21
CA ALA A 93 -7.39 0.35 -8.87
C ALA A 93 -6.02 0.51 -9.57
N ILE A 94 -4.95 -0.03 -8.98
CA ILE A 94 -3.63 -0.04 -9.61
C ILE A 94 -3.59 -0.97 -10.83
N VAL A 95 -4.25 -2.14 -10.75
CA VAL A 95 -4.35 -3.06 -11.89
C VAL A 95 -5.15 -2.45 -13.03
N ASP A 96 -6.34 -1.90 -12.74
CA ASP A 96 -7.26 -1.39 -13.76
C ASP A 96 -6.72 -0.15 -14.46
N GLU A 97 -6.11 0.78 -13.72
CA GLU A 97 -5.69 2.07 -14.28
C GLU A 97 -4.21 2.10 -14.71
N TYR A 98 -3.37 1.23 -14.15
CA TYR A 98 -1.92 1.28 -14.33
C TYR A 98 -1.29 -0.09 -14.62
N ASP A 99 -2.10 -1.10 -14.94
CA ASP A 99 -1.65 -2.46 -15.27
C ASP A 99 -0.70 -3.05 -14.21
N GLY A 100 -1.00 -2.78 -12.93
CA GLY A 100 -0.23 -3.28 -11.79
C GLY A 100 1.04 -2.47 -11.48
N ASP A 101 1.45 -1.54 -12.35
CA ASP A 101 2.65 -0.73 -12.16
C ASP A 101 2.34 0.56 -11.40
N VAL A 102 2.65 0.57 -10.11
CA VAL A 102 2.50 1.75 -9.26
C VAL A 102 3.35 2.94 -9.74
N THR A 103 4.51 2.72 -10.36
CA THR A 103 5.39 3.82 -10.80
C THR A 103 4.75 4.67 -11.90
N ALA A 104 3.82 4.10 -12.66
CA ALA A 104 3.04 4.78 -13.70
C ALA A 104 2.19 5.94 -13.15
N LEU A 105 1.86 5.96 -11.85
CA LEU A 105 1.23 7.12 -11.22
C LEU A 105 2.02 8.41 -11.45
N TRP A 106 3.36 8.32 -11.38
CA TRP A 106 4.28 9.44 -11.54
C TRP A 106 4.83 9.59 -12.96
N THR A 107 4.91 8.51 -13.74
CA THR A 107 5.66 8.52 -15.00
C THR A 107 4.80 8.45 -16.26
N ALA A 108 3.60 7.88 -16.18
CA ALA A 108 2.79 7.63 -17.37
C ALA A 108 2.30 8.94 -17.99
N GLY A 109 2.72 9.19 -19.23
CA GLY A 109 2.34 10.36 -20.02
C GLY A 109 3.03 11.66 -19.62
N ASP A 110 4.19 11.60 -18.94
CA ASP A 110 4.97 12.76 -18.47
C ASP A 110 4.11 13.80 -17.72
N PRO A 111 3.46 13.39 -16.62
CA PRO A 111 2.48 14.22 -15.94
C PRO A 111 3.12 15.38 -15.17
N ASP A 112 2.38 16.47 -15.02
CA ASP A 112 2.74 17.49 -14.04
C ASP A 112 2.31 17.07 -12.61
N GLY A 113 2.76 17.82 -11.60
CA GLY A 113 2.43 17.52 -10.21
C GLY A 113 0.93 17.60 -9.89
N ALA A 114 0.16 18.40 -10.63
CA ALA A 114 -1.29 18.50 -10.44
C ALA A 114 -1.99 17.22 -10.91
N GLU A 115 -1.53 16.65 -12.03
CA GLU A 115 -2.01 15.38 -12.55
C GLU A 115 -1.62 14.21 -11.63
N VAL A 116 -0.37 14.17 -11.13
CA VAL A 116 0.04 13.14 -10.15
C VAL A 116 -0.81 13.23 -8.88
N LEU A 117 -1.05 14.45 -8.36
CA LEU A 117 -1.93 14.65 -7.20
C LEU A 117 -3.35 14.16 -7.47
N ARG A 118 -3.88 14.45 -8.67
CA ARG A 118 -5.21 13.98 -9.09
C ARG A 118 -5.28 12.45 -9.11
N ARG A 119 -4.26 11.79 -9.65
CA ARG A 119 -4.15 10.32 -9.69
C ARG A 119 -4.11 9.74 -8.28
N LEU A 120 -3.24 10.25 -7.41
CA LEU A 120 -3.13 9.82 -6.01
C LEU A 120 -4.46 9.99 -5.25
N LYS A 121 -5.18 11.10 -5.44
CA LYS A 121 -6.48 11.34 -4.78
C LYS A 121 -7.61 10.42 -5.28
N ARG A 122 -7.46 9.78 -6.43
CA ARG A 122 -8.43 8.80 -6.94
C ARG A 122 -8.23 7.41 -6.33
N LEU A 123 -7.06 7.12 -5.76
CA LEU A 123 -6.79 5.83 -5.16
C LEU A 123 -7.69 5.60 -3.93
N PRO A 124 -8.29 4.40 -3.79
CA PRO A 124 -9.09 4.06 -2.62
C PRO A 124 -8.34 4.28 -1.31
N GLY A 125 -8.90 5.14 -0.45
CA GLY A 125 -8.33 5.47 0.87
C GLY A 125 -7.28 6.59 0.87
N PHE A 126 -7.02 7.25 -0.26
CA PHE A 126 -6.13 8.41 -0.36
C PHE A 126 -6.91 9.72 -0.39
N GLY A 127 -7.07 10.34 0.78
CA GLY A 127 -7.54 11.72 0.90
C GLY A 127 -6.45 12.75 0.56
N ASP A 128 -6.81 14.04 0.63
CA ASP A 128 -5.91 15.16 0.26
C ASP A 128 -4.56 15.12 0.99
N GLN A 129 -4.57 14.82 2.30
CA GLN A 129 -3.36 14.74 3.10
C GLN A 129 -2.41 13.63 2.61
N LYS A 130 -2.91 12.40 2.44
CA LYS A 130 -2.10 11.25 2.02
C LYS A 130 -1.56 11.44 0.61
N ALA A 131 -2.39 11.98 -0.29
CA ALA A 131 -1.99 12.27 -1.65
C ALA A 131 -0.86 13.32 -1.73
N ARG A 132 -0.90 14.37 -0.88
CA ARG A 132 0.20 15.35 -0.81
C ARG A 132 1.50 14.77 -0.26
N ILE A 133 1.44 13.83 0.68
CA ILE A 133 2.65 13.15 1.20
C ILE A 133 3.34 12.38 0.07
N PHE A 134 2.59 11.74 -0.83
CA PHE A 134 3.13 10.95 -1.95
C PHE A 134 3.49 11.77 -3.20
N LEU A 135 3.11 13.05 -3.24
CA LEU A 135 3.51 13.96 -4.31
C LEU A 135 4.89 14.58 -4.07
N ALA A 136 5.27 14.73 -2.79
CA ALA A 136 6.40 15.52 -2.32
C ALA A 136 7.77 14.89 -2.63
#